data_AF-A0A849V5M5-F1
#
_entry.id   AF-A0A849V5M5-F1
#
_cell.length_a   1.000
_cell.length_b   1.000
_cell.length_c   1.000
_cell.angle_alpha   90.00
_cell.angle_beta   90.00
_cell.angle_gamma   90.00
#
_symmetry.space_group_name_H-M   'P 1'
#
loop_
_entity.id
_entity.type
_entity.pdbx_description
1 polymer ?
#
loop_
_entity_poly.entity_id
_entity_poly.type
_entity_poly.pdbx_seq_one_letter_code
_entity_poly.pdbx_strand_id
1 'polypeptide(L)'
;MIKKLFPIMLLGFALSSQAMGTSYTYKIIDPPAGSIDILPNRMNNNGQVVGTYIDSTNKWHGFVYSNGVFTSIDVPDAGYTNVKDINNNGQLIGEYSNSTYGHTHGFLNKNGVFTTIDLPDYQSTALKAINDSGQILGYG
;
A
#
# COMPACT_ATOMS: atom_id res chain seq x y z
N MET A 1 -71.13 41.86 -5.78
CA MET A 1 -70.20 40.83 -5.24
C MET A 1 -69.59 40.07 -6.41
N ILE A 2 -68.34 40.38 -6.76
CA ILE A 2 -67.62 39.80 -7.90
C ILE A 2 -66.97 38.48 -7.45
N LYS A 3 -67.30 37.37 -8.12
CA LYS A 3 -66.61 36.07 -8.01
C LYS A 3 -65.19 36.18 -8.57
N LYS A 4 -64.19 35.63 -7.89
CA LYS A 4 -62.92 35.23 -8.51
C LYS A 4 -62.50 33.85 -7.99
N LEU A 5 -62.59 32.85 -8.86
CA LEU A 5 -61.89 31.58 -8.75
C LEU A 5 -60.39 31.86 -8.92
N PHE A 6 -59.54 31.31 -8.05
CA PHE A 6 -58.10 31.24 -8.27
C PHE A 6 -57.72 29.83 -8.74
N PRO A 7 -56.86 29.66 -9.76
CA PRO A 7 -56.44 28.36 -10.23
C PRO A 7 -55.45 27.73 -9.24
N ILE A 8 -55.58 26.42 -9.03
CA ILE A 8 -54.61 25.58 -8.33
C ILE A 8 -53.35 25.53 -9.20
N MET A 9 -52.29 26.21 -8.78
CA MET A 9 -50.97 26.06 -9.38
C MET A 9 -50.33 24.81 -8.77
N LEU A 10 -50.34 23.71 -9.52
CA LEU A 10 -49.59 22.50 -9.17
C LEU A 10 -48.09 22.85 -9.31
N LEU A 11 -47.44 23.15 -8.18
CA LEU A 11 -46.00 23.36 -8.13
C LEU A 11 -45.34 21.98 -8.26
N GLY A 12 -44.98 21.61 -9.49
CA GLY A 12 -44.16 20.43 -9.74
C GLY A 12 -42.82 20.59 -9.03
N PHE A 13 -42.61 19.87 -7.93
CA PHE A 13 -41.28 19.68 -7.37
C PHE A 13 -40.47 18.89 -8.39
N ALA A 14 -39.51 19.54 -9.03
CA ALA A 14 -38.44 18.82 -9.71
C ALA A 14 -37.65 18.07 -8.63
N LEU A 15 -37.82 16.74 -8.57
CA LEU A 15 -36.82 15.87 -7.96
C LEU A 15 -35.57 16.01 -8.82
N SER A 16 -34.62 16.86 -8.40
CA SER A 16 -33.28 16.79 -8.96
C SER A 16 -32.68 15.46 -8.50
N SER A 17 -32.47 14.54 -9.44
CA SER A 17 -31.60 13.40 -9.18
C SER A 17 -30.21 13.97 -8.98
N GLN A 18 -29.72 13.99 -7.74
CA GLN A 18 -28.31 14.26 -7.52
C GLN A 18 -27.54 13.11 -8.15
N ALA A 19 -26.79 13.41 -9.22
CA ALA A 19 -25.77 12.49 -9.68
C ALA A 19 -24.81 12.28 -8.51
N MET A 20 -24.72 11.03 -8.01
CA MET A 20 -23.71 10.66 -7.03
C MET A 20 -22.35 10.78 -7.72
N GLY A 21 -21.73 11.95 -7.61
CA GLY A 21 -20.37 12.15 -8.08
C GLY A 21 -19.44 11.30 -7.23
N THR A 22 -18.72 10.37 -7.87
CA THR A 22 -17.67 9.59 -7.19
C THR A 22 -16.64 10.57 -6.62
N SER A 23 -16.58 10.65 -5.29
CA SER A 23 -15.55 11.41 -4.60
C SER A 23 -14.35 10.50 -4.36
N TYR A 24 -13.17 10.89 -4.86
CA TYR A 24 -11.91 10.23 -4.56
C TYR A 24 -11.21 10.96 -3.42
N THR A 25 -10.61 10.21 -2.50
CA THR A 25 -9.70 10.78 -1.51
C THR A 25 -8.28 10.48 -1.93
N TYR A 26 -7.40 11.47 -1.78
CA TYR A 26 -5.96 11.31 -2.01
C TYR A 26 -5.23 11.63 -0.71
N LYS A 27 -4.09 10.98 -0.51
CA LYS A 27 -3.22 11.21 0.63
C LYS A 27 -1.78 11.27 0.15
N ILE A 28 -1.08 12.32 0.53
CA ILE A 28 0.36 12.44 0.32
C ILE A 28 1.04 11.65 1.43
N ILE A 29 1.98 10.78 1.06
CA ILE A 29 2.85 10.05 1.98
C ILE A 29 4.23 10.65 1.80
N ASP A 30 4.70 11.33 2.83
CA ASP A 30 6.05 11.88 2.85
C ASP A 30 6.99 10.84 3.46
N PRO A 31 8.05 10.42 2.74
CA PRO A 31 9.10 9.59 3.32
C PRO A 31 9.97 10.42 4.28
N PRO A 32 10.90 9.78 5.04
CA PRO A 32 11.81 10.50 5.92
C PRO A 32 12.56 11.62 5.20
N ALA A 33 12.86 12.71 5.92
CA ALA A 33 13.58 13.84 5.37
C ALA A 33 14.93 13.40 4.77
N GLY A 34 15.24 13.89 3.57
CA GLY A 34 16.43 13.48 2.83
C GLY A 34 16.24 12.26 1.93
N SER A 35 15.06 11.64 1.92
CA SER A 35 14.71 10.66 0.88
C SER A 35 14.67 11.33 -0.48
N ILE A 36 15.18 10.64 -1.49
CA ILE A 36 15.26 11.12 -2.87
C ILE A 36 14.19 10.49 -3.77
N ASP A 37 13.56 9.40 -3.32
CA ASP A 37 12.48 8.73 -4.04
C ASP A 37 11.55 7.95 -3.09
N ILE A 38 10.31 7.74 -3.51
CA ILE A 38 9.31 6.88 -2.84
C ILE A 38 8.49 6.11 -3.88
N LEU A 39 8.39 4.80 -3.66
CA LEU A 39 7.76 3.84 -4.56
C LEU A 39 6.75 3.00 -3.77
N PRO A 40 5.49 3.45 -3.62
CA PRO A 40 4.41 2.65 -3.03
C PRO A 40 4.08 1.45 -3.91
N ASN A 41 4.02 0.26 -3.31
CA ASN A 41 3.75 -1.00 -4.02
C ASN A 41 2.31 -1.50 -3.80
N ARG A 42 1.78 -1.40 -2.56
CA ARG A 42 0.48 -1.97 -2.21
C ARG A 42 -0.24 -1.17 -1.13
N MET A 43 -1.57 -1.14 -1.20
CA MET A 43 -2.47 -0.79 -0.11
C MET A 43 -3.37 -1.99 0.25
N ASN A 44 -3.61 -2.24 1.55
CA ASN A 44 -4.60 -3.22 2.02
C ASN A 44 -5.95 -2.56 2.40
N ASN A 45 -6.94 -3.37 2.80
CA ASN A 45 -8.28 -2.88 3.13
C ASN A 45 -8.33 -2.03 4.41
N ASN A 46 -7.27 -2.09 5.23
CA ASN A 46 -7.12 -1.24 6.43
C ASN A 46 -6.47 0.11 6.08
N GLY A 47 -6.22 0.40 4.80
CA GLY A 47 -5.59 1.65 4.36
C GLY A 47 -4.09 1.72 4.68
N GLN A 48 -3.46 0.60 5.05
CA GLN A 48 -2.02 0.53 5.22
C GLN A 48 -1.37 0.47 3.85
N VAL A 49 -0.35 1.29 3.64
CA VAL A 49 0.42 1.34 2.39
C VAL A 49 1.82 0.82 2.66
N VAL A 50 2.35 0.02 1.75
CA VAL A 50 3.72 -0.48 1.83
C VAL A 50 4.44 -0.21 0.53
N GLY A 51 5.76 -0.17 0.62
CA GLY A 51 6.60 0.04 -0.56
C GLY A 51 8.06 0.16 -0.19
N THR A 52 8.77 0.91 -1.04
CA THR A 52 10.19 1.23 -0.86
C THR A 52 10.41 2.73 -0.93
N TYR A 53 11.40 3.25 -0.22
CA TYR A 53 11.93 4.60 -0.44
C TYR A 53 13.45 4.53 -0.56
N ILE A 54 14.02 5.55 -1.20
CA ILE A 54 15.47 5.64 -1.42
C ILE A 54 15.98 6.84 -0.60
N ASP A 55 16.98 6.61 0.25
CA ASP A 55 17.60 7.67 1.04
C ASP A 55 18.66 8.46 0.24
N SER A 56 19.22 9.51 0.84
CA SER A 56 20.26 10.34 0.21
C SER A 56 21.58 9.61 -0.06
N THR A 57 21.77 8.41 0.48
CA THR A 57 22.94 7.54 0.26
C THR A 57 22.71 6.52 -0.85
N ASN A 58 21.55 6.56 -1.52
CA ASN A 58 21.05 5.56 -2.47
C ASN A 58 20.76 4.19 -1.85
N LYS A 59 20.54 4.11 -0.53
CA LYS A 59 20.07 2.89 0.13
C LYS A 59 18.55 2.76 -0.04
N TRP A 60 18.09 1.55 -0.34
CA TRP A 60 16.68 1.24 -0.50
C TRP A 60 16.15 0.63 0.79
N HIS A 61 15.07 1.22 1.29
CA HIS A 61 14.43 0.86 2.54
C HIS A 61 12.99 0.46 2.27
N GLY A 62 12.54 -0.63 2.90
CA GLY A 62 11.11 -0.93 2.93
C GLY A 62 10.38 0.10 3.79
N PHE A 63 9.07 0.24 3.60
CA PHE A 63 8.24 1.00 4.53
C PHE A 63 6.84 0.42 4.71
N VAL A 64 6.25 0.74 5.86
CA VAL A 64 4.80 0.71 6.10
C VAL A 64 4.34 2.10 6.49
N TYR A 65 3.30 2.58 5.83
CA TYR A 65 2.55 3.76 6.24
C TYR A 65 1.19 3.32 6.78
N SER A 66 0.93 3.63 8.05
CA SER A 66 -0.31 3.23 8.73
C SER A 66 -0.77 4.33 9.67
N ASN A 67 -2.05 4.71 9.58
CA ASN A 67 -2.69 5.68 10.50
C ASN A 67 -1.92 7.01 10.64
N GLY A 68 -1.29 7.49 9.57
CA GLY A 68 -0.51 8.73 9.61
C GLY A 68 0.98 8.55 9.89
N VAL A 69 1.41 7.35 10.28
CA VAL A 69 2.79 7.06 10.70
C VAL A 69 3.53 6.32 9.60
N PHE A 70 4.68 6.85 9.20
CA PHE A 70 5.63 6.21 8.31
C PHE A 70 6.66 5.43 9.14
N THR A 71 6.83 4.15 8.86
CA THR A 71 7.76 3.26 9.56
C THR A 71 8.67 2.57 8.55
N SER A 72 9.98 2.74 8.69
CA SER A 72 10.95 2.02 7.86
C SER A 72 10.97 0.53 8.23
N ILE A 73 11.13 -0.31 7.22
CA ILE A 73 11.24 -1.76 7.32
C ILE A 73 12.57 -2.13 6.69
N ASP A 74 13.53 -2.45 7.54
CA ASP A 74 14.87 -2.88 7.13
C ASP A 74 15.08 -4.30 7.63
N VAL A 75 15.33 -5.23 6.70
CA VAL A 75 15.80 -6.57 7.07
C VAL A 75 17.20 -6.42 7.68
N PRO A 76 17.49 -7.02 8.85
CA PRO A 76 18.81 -6.97 9.46
C PRO A 76 19.91 -7.42 8.48
N ASP A 77 21.04 -6.71 8.47
CA ASP A 77 22.22 -6.98 7.64
C ASP A 77 21.98 -6.94 6.11
N ALA A 78 20.83 -6.42 5.66
CA ALA A 78 20.53 -6.23 4.26
C ALA A 78 21.12 -4.91 3.71
N GLY A 79 21.67 -4.99 2.51
CA GLY A 79 22.08 -3.83 1.71
C GLY A 79 20.89 -3.11 1.08
N TYR A 80 19.79 -3.82 0.84
CA TYR A 80 18.53 -3.24 0.37
C TYR A 80 17.33 -4.04 0.89
N THR A 81 16.20 -3.37 1.15
CA THR A 81 14.91 -4.01 1.48
C THR A 81 13.80 -3.44 0.62
N ASN A 82 12.95 -4.31 0.05
CA ASN A 82 11.78 -3.91 -0.73
C ASN A 82 10.54 -4.67 -0.25
N VAL A 83 9.57 -3.96 0.32
CA VAL A 83 8.28 -4.55 0.74
C VAL A 83 7.32 -4.57 -0.44
N LYS A 84 6.96 -5.77 -0.91
CA LYS A 84 6.16 -5.98 -2.13
C LYS A 84 4.67 -6.02 -1.86
N ASP A 85 4.25 -6.64 -0.77
CA ASP A 85 2.84 -6.87 -0.50
C ASP A 85 2.52 -6.91 1.01
N ILE A 86 1.26 -6.66 1.34
CA ILE A 86 0.70 -6.67 2.70
C ILE A 86 -0.72 -7.25 2.66
N ASN A 87 -1.03 -8.16 3.59
CA ASN A 87 -2.40 -8.65 3.76
C ASN A 87 -3.17 -7.87 4.86
N ASN A 88 -4.45 -8.15 5.06
CA ASN A 88 -5.28 -7.45 6.04
C ASN A 88 -4.94 -7.80 7.50
N ASN A 89 -4.12 -8.85 7.71
CA ASN A 89 -3.58 -9.20 9.03
C ASN A 89 -2.26 -8.48 9.34
N GLY A 90 -1.80 -7.58 8.46
CA GLY A 90 -0.55 -6.83 8.64
C GLY A 90 0.72 -7.65 8.39
N GLN A 91 0.60 -8.83 7.77
CA GLN A 91 1.77 -9.62 7.37
C GLN A 91 2.34 -9.02 6.08
N LEU A 92 3.65 -8.75 6.10
CA LEU A 92 4.36 -8.17 4.96
C LEU A 92 5.16 -9.26 4.27
N ILE A 93 5.23 -9.20 2.95
CA ILE A 93 6.25 -9.94 2.20
C ILE A 93 7.07 -9.00 1.35
N GLY A 94 8.27 -9.43 1.02
CA GLY A 94 9.14 -8.67 0.15
C GLY A 94 10.39 -9.44 -0.22
N GLU A 95 11.37 -8.67 -0.66
CA GLU A 95 12.70 -9.17 -1.01
C GLU A 95 13.79 -8.30 -0.38
N TYR A 96 14.93 -8.89 -0.11
CA TYR A 96 16.13 -8.21 0.35
C TYR A 96 17.37 -8.83 -0.27
N SER A 97 18.50 -8.12 -0.23
CA SER A 97 19.81 -8.70 -0.51
C SER A 97 20.86 -8.06 0.38
N ASN A 98 21.95 -8.79 0.67
CA ASN A 98 23.10 -8.28 1.41
C ASN A 98 23.90 -7.23 0.62
N SER A 99 23.68 -7.10 -0.69
CA SER A 99 24.25 -6.03 -1.51
C SER A 99 23.24 -5.53 -2.54
N THR A 100 23.43 -4.31 -3.05
CA THR A 100 22.51 -3.69 -4.03
C THR A 100 22.34 -4.51 -5.31
N TYR A 101 23.34 -5.33 -5.67
CA TYR A 101 23.34 -6.15 -6.90
C TYR A 101 23.45 -7.65 -6.59
N GLY A 102 23.19 -8.06 -5.36
CA GLY A 102 23.31 -9.45 -4.93
C GLY A 102 22.08 -10.29 -5.27
N HIS A 103 22.18 -11.59 -4.99
CA HIS A 103 21.04 -12.50 -5.01
C HIS A 103 19.96 -12.02 -4.04
N THR A 104 18.70 -12.15 -4.45
CA THR A 104 17.57 -11.68 -3.66
C THR A 104 16.98 -12.82 -2.85
N HIS A 105 16.67 -12.55 -1.60
CA HIS A 105 15.99 -13.46 -0.70
C HIS A 105 14.56 -12.98 -0.51
N GLY A 106 13.60 -13.89 -0.50
CA GLY A 106 12.25 -13.56 -0.05
C GLY A 106 12.23 -13.35 1.47
N PHE A 107 11.34 -12.51 1.97
CA PHE A 107 11.06 -12.45 3.40
C PHE A 107 9.57 -12.36 3.70
N LEU A 108 9.18 -12.89 4.85
CA LEU A 108 7.93 -12.61 5.55
C LEU A 108 8.27 -11.80 6.81
N ASN A 109 7.60 -10.66 7.01
CA ASN A 109 7.58 -9.96 8.30
C ASN A 109 6.22 -10.17 8.96
N LYS A 110 6.21 -10.74 10.15
CA LYS A 110 5.02 -10.89 11.00
C LYS A 110 5.29 -10.23 12.34
N ASN A 111 4.65 -9.09 12.59
CA ASN A 111 4.79 -8.33 13.84
C ASN A 111 6.26 -7.98 14.18
N GLY A 112 7.03 -7.56 13.18
CA GLY A 112 8.44 -7.19 13.35
C GLY A 112 9.42 -8.38 13.30
N VAL A 113 8.92 -9.61 13.28
CA VAL A 113 9.77 -10.81 13.14
C VAL A 113 9.94 -11.14 11.67
N PHE A 114 11.18 -11.11 11.19
CA PHE A 114 11.54 -11.51 9.83
C PHE A 114 11.79 -13.01 9.73
N THR A 115 11.31 -13.62 8.66
CA THR A 115 11.60 -15.00 8.26
C THR A 115 12.02 -14.99 6.81
N THR A 116 13.21 -15.49 6.52
CA THR A 116 13.69 -15.67 5.14
C THR A 116 12.92 -16.79 4.46
N ILE A 117 12.53 -16.56 3.21
CA ILE A 117 11.86 -17.52 2.34
C ILE A 117 12.69 -17.61 1.07
N ASP A 118 13.44 -18.69 0.94
CA ASP A 118 14.16 -19.04 -0.28
C ASP A 118 13.50 -20.25 -0.95
N LEU A 119 13.26 -20.16 -2.25
CA LEU A 119 12.72 -21.27 -3.03
C LEU A 119 13.82 -22.31 -3.29
N PRO A 120 13.52 -23.62 -3.13
CA PRO A 120 14.45 -24.67 -3.51
C PRO A 120 14.85 -24.54 -4.98
N ASP A 121 16.14 -24.76 -5.27
CA ASP A 121 16.73 -24.76 -6.62
C ASP A 121 16.89 -23.40 -7.32
N TYR A 122 16.52 -22.29 -6.68
CA TYR A 122 16.70 -20.94 -7.22
C TYR A 122 17.77 -20.15 -6.46
N GLN A 123 18.60 -19.40 -7.19
CA GLN A 123 19.60 -18.50 -6.58
C GLN A 123 18.97 -17.22 -6.03
N SER A 124 17.84 -16.81 -6.59
CA SER A 124 17.08 -15.64 -6.15
C SER A 124 15.64 -16.06 -5.91
N THR A 125 15.01 -15.45 -4.92
CA THR A 125 13.57 -15.59 -4.66
C THR A 125 12.91 -14.23 -4.74
N ALA A 126 11.85 -14.15 -5.55
CA ALA A 126 11.00 -12.98 -5.70
C ALA A 126 9.57 -13.33 -5.24
N LEU A 127 9.14 -12.72 -4.14
CA LEU A 127 7.77 -12.88 -3.65
C LEU A 127 6.87 -11.82 -4.29
N LYS A 128 5.69 -12.22 -4.76
CA LYS A 128 4.79 -11.36 -5.53
C LYS A 128 3.52 -10.99 -4.79
N ALA A 129 2.92 -11.93 -4.05
CA ALA A 129 1.64 -11.70 -3.39
C ALA A 129 1.47 -12.53 -2.11
N ILE A 130 0.72 -12.00 -1.16
CA ILE A 130 0.23 -12.68 0.04
C ILE A 130 -1.27 -12.45 0.20
N ASN A 131 -2.03 -13.49 0.55
CA ASN A 131 -3.46 -13.35 0.89
C ASN A 131 -3.70 -13.37 2.41
N ASP A 132 -4.95 -13.12 2.83
CA ASP A 132 -5.33 -13.06 4.26
C ASP A 132 -5.24 -14.43 4.96
N SER A 133 -5.18 -15.53 4.23
CA SER A 133 -4.90 -16.86 4.78
C SER A 133 -3.40 -17.14 4.96
N GLY A 134 -2.53 -16.19 4.60
CA GLY A 134 -1.09 -16.31 4.68
C GLY A 134 -0.45 -17.13 3.55
N GLN A 135 -1.20 -17.42 2.47
CA GLN A 135 -0.63 -18.08 1.29
C GLN A 135 0.19 -17.07 0.50
N ILE A 136 1.40 -17.48 0.09
CA ILE A 136 2.36 -16.64 -0.60
C ILE A 136 2.59 -17.18 -2.02
N LEU A 137 2.56 -16.28 -3.00
CA LEU A 137 2.97 -16.52 -4.38
C LEU A 137 4.36 -15.93 -4.60
N GLY A 138 5.26 -16.69 -5.21
CA GLY A 138 6.61 -16.26 -5.60
C GLY A 138 7.18 -17.06 -6.76
N TYR A 139 8.33 -16.62 -7.27
CA TYR A 139 9.10 -17.25 -8.34
C TYR A 139 10.61 -17.02 -8.08
N GLY A 140 11.48 -17.69 -8.84
CA GLY A 140 12.92 -17.49 -8.80
C GLY A 140 13.55 -17.27 -10.16
#